data_AF-K7LSG9-F1
#
_entry.id   AF-K7LSG9-F1
#
_cell.length_a   1.000
_cell.length_b   1.000
_cell.length_c   1.000
_cell.angle_alpha   90.00
_cell.angle_beta   90.00
_cell.angle_gamma   90.00
#
_symmetry.space_group_name_H-M   'P 1'
#
loop_
_entity.id
_entity.type
_entity.pdbx_description
1 polymer ?
#
loop_
_entity_poly.entity_id
_entity_poly.type
_entity_poly.pdbx_seq_one_letter_code
_entity_poly.pdbx_strand_id
1 'polypeptide(L)'
;MENEKEKEKQWMSNSKVCKRCKQNYDPSSNTSTSCRFHTSFFVCRRHDDQKRYYELGPDDPPYAAKFYDCCGAEDPEASGCTTNFHVSYDED
;
A
#
# COMPACT_ATOMS: atom_id res chain seq x y z
N MET A 1 -15.97 24.41 17.68
CA MET A 1 -15.63 25.21 16.49
C MET A 1 -14.22 25.80 16.55
N GLU A 2 -13.84 26.64 17.52
CA GLU A 2 -12.46 27.20 17.57
C GLU A 2 -11.39 26.12 17.83
N ASN A 3 -11.68 25.22 18.77
CA ASN A 3 -10.81 24.12 19.16
C ASN A 3 -10.57 23.08 18.04
N GLU A 4 -11.45 23.03 17.02
CA GLU A 4 -11.30 22.11 15.88
C GLU A 4 -10.29 22.67 14.87
N LYS A 5 -10.36 23.97 14.56
CA LYS A 5 -9.41 24.63 13.66
C LYS A 5 -7.99 24.63 14.22
N GLU A 6 -7.82 24.80 15.52
CA GLU A 6 -6.50 24.70 16.17
C GLU A 6 -5.93 23.29 16.08
N LYS A 7 -6.76 22.26 16.29
CA LYS A 7 -6.37 20.86 16.11
C LYS A 7 -6.00 20.54 14.67
N GLU A 8 -6.74 21.03 13.68
CA GLU A 8 -6.41 20.85 12.26
C GLU A 8 -5.07 21.51 11.90
N LYS A 9 -4.81 22.73 12.39
CA LYS A 9 -3.52 23.41 12.21
C LYS A 9 -2.38 22.63 12.85
N GLN A 10 -2.59 22.14 14.07
CA GLN A 10 -1.61 21.33 14.78
C GLN A 10 -1.37 19.98 14.07
N TRP A 11 -2.43 19.35 13.55
CA TRP A 11 -2.32 18.14 12.74
C TRP A 11 -1.51 18.39 11.47
N MET A 12 -1.82 19.44 10.71
CA MET A 12 -1.04 19.78 9.51
C MET A 12 0.43 20.06 9.84
N SER A 13 0.70 20.72 10.98
CA SER A 13 2.06 21.03 11.43
C SER A 13 2.84 19.81 11.93
N ASN A 14 2.17 18.83 12.54
CA ASN A 14 2.81 17.67 13.17
C ASN A 14 2.69 16.38 12.36
N SER A 15 1.82 16.34 11.36
CA SER A 15 1.64 15.17 10.51
C SER A 15 2.90 14.93 9.68
N LYS A 16 3.34 13.68 9.65
CA LYS A 16 4.46 13.22 8.83
C LYS A 16 3.93 12.32 7.72
N VAL A 17 4.68 12.21 6.62
CA VAL A 17 4.37 11.26 5.55
C VAL A 17 5.07 9.93 5.86
N CYS A 18 4.31 8.84 5.81
CA CYS A 18 4.86 7.51 6.03
C CYS A 18 5.58 6.98 4.78
N LYS A 19 6.84 6.55 4.90
CA LYS A 19 7.61 5.98 3.78
C LYS A 19 7.08 4.63 3.27
N ARG A 20 6.26 3.93 4.09
CA ARG A 20 5.68 2.61 3.76
C ARG A 20 4.36 2.71 3.00
N CYS A 21 3.38 3.42 3.56
CA CYS A 21 2.04 3.54 2.97
C CYS A 21 1.79 4.85 2.21
N LYS A 22 2.74 5.80 2.27
CA LYS A 22 2.66 7.14 1.65
C LYS A 22 1.53 8.02 2.16
N GLN A 23 0.89 7.65 3.27
CA GLN A 23 -0.17 8.44 3.92
C GLN A 23 0.42 9.38 4.97
N ASN A 24 -0.25 10.51 5.18
CA ASN A 24 0.00 11.38 6.32
C ASN A 24 -0.50 10.71 7.60
N TYR A 25 0.32 10.74 8.64
CA TYR A 25 0.00 10.22 9.96
C TYR A 25 0.50 11.18 11.03
N ASP A 26 -0.17 11.19 12.18
CA ASP A 26 0.33 11.89 13.35
C ASP A 26 1.27 10.96 14.14
N PRO A 27 2.54 11.37 14.35
CA PRO A 27 3.48 10.61 15.17
C PRO A 27 2.98 10.35 16.60
N SER A 28 2.16 11.25 17.17
CA SER A 28 1.64 11.10 18.53
C SER A 28 0.56 10.02 18.64
N SER A 29 -0.15 9.75 17.53
CA SER A 29 -1.21 8.74 17.42
C SER A 29 -0.74 7.46 16.71
N ASN A 30 0.58 7.26 16.56
CA ASN A 30 1.14 6.12 15.82
C ASN A 30 1.11 4.84 16.66
N THR A 31 0.33 3.85 16.23
CA THR A 31 0.23 2.54 16.87
C THR A 31 0.72 1.44 15.94
N SER A 32 0.93 0.23 16.48
CA SER A 32 1.36 -0.94 15.69
C SER A 32 0.34 -1.39 14.64
N THR A 33 -0.88 -0.84 14.65
CA THR A 33 -1.92 -1.14 13.66
C THR A 33 -2.26 0.04 12.74
N SER A 34 -1.66 1.21 12.96
CA SER A 34 -2.02 2.43 12.22
C SER A 34 -1.58 2.38 10.75
N CYS A 35 -0.38 1.86 10.45
CA CYS A 35 0.12 1.82 9.09
C CYS A 35 -0.27 0.52 8.39
N ARG A 36 -1.12 0.60 7.37
CA ARG A 36 -1.39 -0.49 6.42
C ARG A 36 -0.53 -0.33 5.18
N PHE A 37 0.37 -1.27 4.91
CA PHE A 37 1.24 -1.24 3.72
C PHE A 37 1.46 -2.63 3.15
N HIS A 38 1.91 -2.69 1.90
CA HIS A 38 2.37 -3.92 1.25
C HIS A 38 3.87 -4.07 1.52
N THR A 39 4.28 -5.24 2.02
CA THR A 39 5.70 -5.53 2.31
C THR A 39 6.52 -5.83 1.06
N SER A 40 5.83 -6.08 -0.05
CA SER A 40 6.43 -6.40 -1.34
C SER A 40 5.91 -5.45 -2.41
N PHE A 41 6.67 -5.33 -3.50
CA PHE A 41 6.32 -4.44 -4.60
C PHE A 41 5.12 -4.98 -5.40
N PHE A 42 4.42 -4.05 -6.06
CA PHE A 42 3.46 -4.40 -7.09
C PHE A 42 4.22 -4.85 -8.33
N VAL A 43 4.08 -6.12 -8.69
CA VAL A 43 4.81 -6.73 -9.81
C VAL A 43 3.90 -6.95 -11.00
N CYS A 44 4.47 -6.86 -12.19
CA CYS A 44 3.82 -7.26 -13.44
C CYS A 44 4.57 -8.49 -13.96
N ARG A 45 4.12 -9.70 -13.62
CA ARG A 45 4.75 -10.95 -14.07
C ARG A 45 3.72 -11.94 -14.58
N ARG A 46 4.11 -12.77 -15.54
CA ARG A 46 3.24 -13.82 -16.08
C ARG A 46 2.92 -14.83 -14.97
N HIS A 47 1.66 -15.27 -14.91
CA HIS A 47 1.32 -16.51 -14.24
C HIS A 47 1.86 -17.68 -15.10
N ASP A 48 2.90 -18.39 -14.64
CA ASP A 48 3.47 -19.56 -15.35
C ASP A 48 2.47 -20.74 -15.41
N ASP A 49 1.47 -20.73 -14.52
CA ASP A 49 0.44 -21.77 -14.43
C ASP A 49 -0.64 -21.70 -15.52
N GLN A 50 -0.61 -20.72 -16.44
CA GLN A 50 -1.55 -20.67 -17.56
C GLN A 50 -1.37 -21.78 -18.59
N LYS A 51 -0.26 -22.55 -18.53
CA LYS A 51 -0.21 -23.84 -19.23
C LYS A 51 -1.18 -24.88 -18.68
N ARG A 52 -1.81 -24.67 -17.51
CA ARG A 52 -2.53 -25.72 -16.78
C ARG A 52 -4.04 -25.79 -17.02
N TYR A 53 -4.70 -24.71 -17.46
CA TYR A 53 -6.17 -24.72 -17.55
C TYR A 53 -6.78 -24.35 -18.90
N TYR A 54 -6.16 -23.50 -19.72
CA TYR A 54 -6.61 -23.24 -21.08
C TYR A 54 -5.38 -22.93 -21.94
N GLU A 55 -5.21 -23.62 -23.07
CA GLU A 55 -4.25 -23.20 -24.09
C GLU A 55 -4.75 -21.84 -24.61
N LEU A 56 -4.07 -20.75 -24.22
CA LEU A 56 -4.27 -19.46 -24.86
C LEU A 56 -4.11 -19.66 -26.37
N GLY A 57 -5.09 -19.22 -27.16
CA GLY A 57 -4.97 -19.21 -28.60
C GLY A 57 -3.79 -18.33 -29.03
N PRO A 58 -3.28 -18.50 -30.27
CA PRO A 58 -2.16 -17.71 -30.77
C PRO A 58 -2.42 -16.19 -30.74
N ASP A 59 -3.69 -15.78 -30.72
CA ASP A 59 -4.13 -14.38 -30.68
C ASP A 59 -4.55 -13.89 -29.29
N ASP A 60 -4.59 -14.76 -28.27
CA ASP A 60 -4.96 -14.34 -26.93
C ASP A 60 -3.81 -13.54 -26.30
N PRO A 61 -4.07 -12.31 -25.79
CA PRO A 61 -3.07 -11.55 -25.05
C PRO A 61 -2.59 -12.37 -23.84
N PRO A 62 -1.29 -12.39 -23.52
CA PRO A 62 -0.83 -13.00 -22.29
C PRO A 62 -1.56 -12.31 -21.13
N TYR A 63 -2.17 -13.08 -20.23
CA TYR A 63 -2.77 -12.49 -19.03
C TYR A 63 -1.64 -11.88 -18.19
N ALA A 64 -1.45 -10.57 -18.35
CA ALA A 64 -0.53 -9.79 -17.56
C ALA A 64 -1.17 -9.58 -16.19
N ALA A 65 -1.10 -10.59 -15.33
CA ALA A 65 -1.49 -10.43 -13.93
C ALA A 65 -0.53 -9.43 -13.30
N LYS A 66 -1.07 -8.27 -12.91
CA LYS A 66 -0.35 -7.32 -12.08
C LYS A 66 -0.89 -7.48 -10.67
N PHE A 67 -0.03 -7.73 -9.71
CA PHE A 67 -0.44 -7.95 -8.33
C PHE A 67 0.66 -7.65 -7.34
N TYR A 68 0.27 -7.45 -6.08
CA TYR A 68 1.19 -7.40 -4.94
C TYR A 68 1.64 -8.80 -4.55
N ASP A 69 2.94 -9.08 -4.63
CA ASP A 69 3.48 -10.41 -4.28
C ASP A 69 3.22 -10.84 -2.83
N CYS A 70 2.96 -9.89 -1.93
CA CYS A 70 2.71 -10.19 -0.53
C CYS A 70 1.30 -10.74 -0.24
N CYS A 71 0.30 -10.43 -1.07
CA CYS A 71 -1.09 -10.82 -0.81
C CYS A 71 -1.91 -11.20 -2.04
N GLY A 72 -1.38 -11.05 -3.25
CA GLY A 72 -2.08 -11.29 -4.51
C GLY A 72 -3.09 -10.20 -4.89
N ALA A 73 -3.12 -9.06 -4.18
CA ALA A 73 -4.02 -7.97 -4.56
C ALA A 73 -3.67 -7.43 -5.95
N GLU A 74 -4.61 -7.51 -6.88
CA GLU A 74 -4.43 -7.11 -8.28
C GLU A 74 -4.57 -5.60 -8.51
N ASP A 75 -5.19 -4.90 -7.56
CA ASP A 75 -5.36 -3.44 -7.60
C ASP A 75 -4.12 -2.73 -7.00
N PRO A 76 -3.43 -1.85 -7.76
CA PRO A 76 -2.35 -1.01 -7.24
C PRO A 76 -2.77 -0.09 -6.09
N GLU A 77 -4.06 0.24 -5.97
CA GLU A 77 -4.62 1.07 -4.90
C GLU A 77 -5.14 0.24 -3.73
N ALA A 78 -5.02 -1.09 -3.78
CA ALA A 78 -5.43 -1.96 -2.69
C ALA A 78 -4.73 -1.57 -1.39
N SER A 79 -5.51 -1.50 -0.31
CA SER A 79 -4.96 -1.25 1.03
C SER A 79 -3.89 -2.29 1.37
N GLY A 80 -2.87 -1.86 2.12
CA GLY A 80 -1.80 -2.74 2.54
C GLY A 80 -2.28 -3.98 3.30
N CYS A 81 -1.72 -5.14 2.97
CA CYS A 81 -2.04 -6.41 3.62
C CYS A 81 -1.40 -6.57 5.00
N THR A 82 -0.41 -5.75 5.33
CA THR A 82 0.35 -5.82 6.59
C THR A 82 0.14 -4.54 7.40
N THR A 83 -0.04 -4.69 8.71
CA THR A 83 -0.15 -3.58 9.66
C THR A 83 1.12 -3.44 10.50
N ASN A 84 1.62 -2.23 10.67
CA ASN A 84 2.72 -1.91 11.61
C ASN A 84 2.65 -0.43 12.01
N PHE A 85 3.67 0.07 12.73
CA PHE A 85 3.88 1.50 12.91
C PHE A 85 4.17 2.20 11.58
N HIS A 86 3.68 3.43 11.44
CA HIS A 86 4.15 4.33 10.40
C HIS A 86 5.62 4.68 10.65
N VAL A 87 6.36 4.92 9.57
CA VAL A 87 7.78 5.31 9.63
C VAL A 87 7.95 6.55 8.77
N SER A 88 8.48 7.63 9.32
CA SER A 88 8.73 8.85 8.54
C SER A 88 9.99 8.69 7.70
N TYR A 89 10.13 9.53 6.68
CA TYR A 89 11.33 9.59 5.85
C TYR A 89 12.60 9.94 6.65
N ASP A 90 12.45 10.61 7.80
CA ASP A 90 13.57 10.95 8.69
C ASP A 90 13.98 9.82 9.64
N GLU A 91 13.18 8.75 9.76
CA GLU A 91 13.49 7.62 10.65
C GLU A 91 14.24 6.56 9.84
N ASP A 92 15.56 6.47 10.02
CA ASP A 92 16.45 5.42 9.54
C ASP A 92 17.40 4.94 10.64
#